data_AF-A0A923Y6B7-F1
#
_entry.id   AF-A0A923Y6B7-F1
#
_cell.length_a   1.000
_cell.length_b   1.000
_cell.length_c   1.000
_cell.angle_alpha   90.00
_cell.angle_beta   90.00
_cell.angle_gamma   90.00
#
_symmetry.space_group_name_H-M   'P 1'
#
loop_
_entity.id
_entity.type
_entity.pdbx_description
1 polymer ?
#
loop_
_entity_poly.entity_id
_entity_poly.type
_entity_poly.pdbx_seq_one_letter_code
_entity_poly.pdbx_strand_id
1 'polypeptide(L)'
;AWKQEKGIAALVDEAQALADKLAAAKPHVREAHAAAAQFWAGYFMDKGQDVTELPLWPEAAVKRFVNAAQTRIAALRKARDYDSSDGLAVWLHSARAVTEPRIAPPLREIWQLLLTVGPNAAGMGQDLLTEAGLPATVLAAPKGFEPQD
;
A
#
# COMPACT_ATOMS: atom_id res chain seq x y z
N ALA A 1 -4.78 22.81 -17.79
CA ALA A 1 -3.68 21.92 -18.23
C ALA A 1 -2.51 21.93 -17.23
N TRP A 2 -1.70 23.00 -17.13
CA TRP A 2 -0.48 23.03 -16.28
C TRP A 2 -0.67 22.59 -14.82
N LYS A 3 -1.70 23.08 -14.12
CA LYS A 3 -1.92 22.76 -12.69
C LYS A 3 -2.26 21.28 -12.45
N GLN A 4 -3.04 20.69 -13.35
CA GLN A 4 -3.39 19.26 -13.30
C GLN A 4 -2.16 18.40 -13.56
N GLU A 5 -1.36 18.77 -14.56
CA GLU A 5 -0.13 18.05 -14.90
C GLU A 5 0.89 18.09 -13.75
N LYS A 6 1.07 19.26 -13.11
CA LYS A 6 1.92 19.39 -11.92
C LYS A 6 1.42 18.52 -10.75
N GLY A 7 0.10 18.42 -10.57
CA GLY A 7 -0.50 17.57 -9.54
C GLY A 7 -0.21 16.10 -9.79
N ILE A 8 -0.28 15.65 -11.04
CA ILE A 8 -0.01 14.26 -11.40
C ILE A 8 1.48 13.94 -11.27
N ALA A 9 2.36 14.83 -11.73
CA ALA A 9 3.80 14.68 -11.55
C ALA A 9 4.16 14.49 -10.07
N ALA A 10 3.56 15.28 -9.17
CA ALA A 10 3.77 15.11 -7.74
C ALA A 10 3.32 13.75 -7.21
N LEU A 11 2.21 13.19 -7.71
CA LEU A 11 1.75 11.85 -7.30
C LEU A 11 2.68 10.73 -7.79
N VAL A 12 3.24 10.88 -8.98
CA VAL A 12 4.25 9.95 -9.52
C VAL A 12 5.54 10.06 -8.70
N ASP A 13 6.00 11.27 -8.41
CA ASP A 13 7.19 11.51 -7.58
C ASP A 13 7.03 10.94 -6.16
N GLU A 14 5.85 11.09 -5.55
CA GLU A 14 5.57 10.49 -4.24
C GLU A 14 5.65 8.96 -4.27
N ALA A 15 5.14 8.33 -5.34
CA ALA A 15 5.22 6.88 -5.50
C ALA A 15 6.66 6.41 -5.74
N GLN A 16 7.41 7.12 -6.59
CA GLN A 16 8.82 6.82 -6.82
C GLN A 16 9.65 6.98 -5.54
N ALA A 17 9.40 8.03 -4.76
CA ALA A 17 10.08 8.23 -3.48
C ALA A 17 9.84 7.07 -2.49
N LEU A 18 8.66 6.47 -2.50
CA LEU A 18 8.38 5.28 -1.69
C LEU A 18 9.11 4.05 -2.25
N ALA A 19 9.15 3.84 -3.57
CA ALA A 19 9.91 2.78 -4.21
C ALA A 19 11.42 2.89 -3.85
N ASP A 20 12.00 4.09 -4.00
CA ASP A 20 13.40 4.37 -3.69
C ASP A 20 13.70 4.15 -2.20
N LYS A 21 12.80 4.60 -1.30
CA LYS A 21 12.91 4.37 0.14
C LYS A 21 12.95 2.87 0.45
N LEU A 22 12.07 2.08 -0.16
CA LEU A 22 12.03 0.63 0.05
C LEU A 22 13.28 -0.05 -0.53
N ALA A 23 13.74 0.36 -1.71
CA ALA A 23 14.94 -0.19 -2.34
C ALA A 23 16.19 0.04 -1.47
N ALA A 24 16.31 1.23 -0.85
CA ALA A 24 17.39 1.59 0.04
C ALA A 24 17.22 1.06 1.48
N ALA A 25 16.05 0.51 1.83
CA ALA A 25 15.74 0.09 3.19
C ALA A 25 16.44 -1.22 3.59
N LYS A 26 16.84 -1.29 4.86
CA LYS A 26 17.34 -2.53 5.46
C LYS A 26 16.28 -3.64 5.38
N PRO A 27 16.66 -4.92 5.32
CA PRO A 27 15.72 -6.03 5.20
C PRO A 27 14.56 -5.99 6.20
N HIS A 28 14.84 -5.82 7.50
CA HIS A 28 13.80 -5.77 8.53
C HIS A 28 12.82 -4.60 8.39
N VAL A 29 13.24 -3.48 7.77
CA VAL A 29 12.35 -2.35 7.50
C VAL A 29 11.40 -2.69 6.35
N ARG A 30 11.88 -3.39 5.32
CA ARG A 30 11.02 -3.90 4.23
C ARG A 30 10.06 -4.97 4.73
N GLU A 31 10.52 -5.86 5.61
CA GLU A 31 9.68 -6.86 6.26
C GLU A 31 8.56 -6.21 7.09
N ALA A 32 8.87 -5.16 7.86
CA ALA A 32 7.86 -4.39 8.61
C ALA A 32 6.84 -3.70 7.69
N HIS A 33 7.27 -3.10 6.58
CA HIS A 33 6.35 -2.52 5.59
C HIS A 33 5.42 -3.58 4.97
N ALA A 34 5.98 -4.74 4.61
CA ALA A 34 5.21 -5.84 4.04
C ALA A 34 4.19 -6.40 5.04
N ALA A 35 4.60 -6.61 6.29
CA ALA A 35 3.71 -7.05 7.38
C ALA A 35 2.59 -6.03 7.65
N ALA A 36 2.91 -4.73 7.69
CA ALA A 36 1.92 -3.68 7.85
C ALA A 36 0.97 -3.58 6.65
N ALA A 37 1.46 -3.76 5.42
CA ALA A 37 0.62 -3.80 4.23
C ALA A 37 -0.34 -5.00 4.28
N GLN A 38 0.13 -6.18 4.73
CA GLN A 38 -0.71 -7.36 4.94
C GLN A 38 -1.79 -7.12 6.01
N PHE A 39 -1.42 -6.49 7.13
CA PHE A 39 -2.36 -6.09 8.17
C PHE A 39 -3.48 -5.22 7.60
N TRP A 40 -3.15 -4.20 6.80
CA TRP A 40 -4.16 -3.34 6.18
C TRP A 40 -5.06 -4.09 5.21
N ALA A 41 -4.54 -5.08 4.47
CA ALA A 41 -5.37 -5.93 3.62
C ALA A 41 -6.42 -6.68 4.45
N GLY A 42 -6.01 -7.28 5.57
CA GLY A 42 -6.94 -7.96 6.48
C GLY A 42 -7.95 -7.01 7.13
N TYR A 43 -7.51 -5.82 7.53
CA TYR A 43 -8.37 -4.78 8.11
C TYR A 43 -9.48 -4.34 7.15
N PHE A 44 -9.16 -4.15 5.86
CA PHE A 44 -10.17 -3.78 4.87
C PHE A 44 -11.03 -4.98 4.45
N MET A 45 -10.45 -6.19 4.38
CA MET A 45 -11.21 -7.42 4.13
C MET A 45 -12.30 -7.66 5.18
N ASP A 46 -11.99 -7.48 6.46
CA ASP A 46 -12.97 -7.56 7.57
C ASP A 46 -14.15 -6.58 7.39
N LYS A 47 -13.91 -5.46 6.71
CA LYS A 47 -14.93 -4.46 6.37
C LYS A 47 -15.66 -4.75 5.05
N GLY A 48 -15.44 -5.92 4.46
CA GLY A 48 -15.99 -6.30 3.16
C GLY A 48 -15.37 -5.53 1.99
N GLN A 49 -14.15 -5.00 2.15
CA GLN A 49 -13.42 -4.25 1.13
C GLN A 49 -12.13 -4.97 0.75
N ASP A 50 -12.17 -5.78 -0.31
CA ASP A 50 -10.96 -6.44 -0.82
C ASP A 50 -10.10 -5.46 -1.62
N VAL A 51 -9.04 -4.96 -0.98
CA VAL A 51 -8.10 -4.00 -1.60
C VAL A 51 -7.23 -4.63 -2.69
N THR A 52 -7.15 -5.97 -2.78
CA THR A 52 -6.50 -6.63 -3.93
C THR A 52 -7.32 -6.48 -5.21
N GLU A 53 -8.61 -6.15 -5.08
CA GLU A 53 -9.52 -5.88 -6.19
C GLU A 53 -9.71 -4.38 -6.48
N LEU A 54 -8.86 -3.50 -5.95
CA LEU A 54 -8.91 -2.05 -6.19
C LEU A 54 -9.20 -1.63 -7.65
N PRO A 55 -8.57 -2.22 -8.68
CA PRO A 55 -8.86 -1.88 -10.08
C PRO A 55 -10.29 -2.21 -10.54
N LEU A 56 -10.98 -3.12 -9.84
CA LEU A 56 -12.36 -3.52 -10.12
C LEU A 56 -13.37 -2.66 -9.37
N TRP A 57 -12.92 -1.83 -8.42
CA TRP A 57 -13.80 -0.98 -7.64
C TRP A 57 -14.36 0.17 -8.49
N PRO A 58 -15.59 0.64 -8.20
CA PRO A 58 -16.09 1.87 -8.82
C PRO A 58 -15.18 3.06 -8.52
N GLU A 59 -14.96 3.96 -9.49
CA GLU A 59 -14.09 5.13 -9.35
C GLU A 59 -14.42 5.98 -8.11
N ALA A 60 -15.71 6.15 -7.80
CA ALA A 60 -16.16 6.87 -6.61
C ALA A 60 -15.71 6.19 -5.30
N ALA A 61 -15.66 4.85 -5.26
CA ALA A 61 -15.18 4.10 -4.12
C ALA A 61 -13.66 4.25 -3.96
N VAL A 62 -12.90 4.19 -5.07
CA VAL A 62 -11.45 4.43 -5.10
C VAL A 62 -11.14 5.84 -4.56
N LYS A 63 -11.84 6.88 -5.02
CA LYS A 63 -11.65 8.26 -4.53
C LYS A 63 -11.93 8.39 -3.03
N ARG A 64 -13.00 7.76 -2.52
CA ARG A 64 -13.30 7.74 -1.08
C ARG A 64 -12.21 7.05 -0.29
N PHE A 65 -11.72 5.91 -0.79
CA PHE A 65 -10.61 5.19 -0.17
C PHE A 65 -9.34 6.04 -0.11
N VAL A 66 -8.95 6.69 -1.22
CA VAL A 66 -7.78 7.58 -1.26
C VAL A 66 -7.87 8.66 -0.17
N ASN A 67 -9.00 9.36 -0.07
CA ASN A 67 -9.19 10.40 0.94
C ASN A 67 -9.12 9.83 2.37
N ALA A 68 -9.79 8.70 2.62
CA ALA A 68 -9.80 8.06 3.94
C ALA A 68 -8.41 7.56 4.34
N ALA A 69 -7.67 6.96 3.41
CA ALA A 69 -6.31 6.50 3.62
C ALA A 69 -5.36 7.67 3.92
N GLN A 70 -5.44 8.78 3.18
CA GLN A 70 -4.64 9.98 3.46
C GLN A 70 -4.90 10.53 4.87
N THR A 71 -6.17 10.67 5.26
CA THR A 71 -6.53 11.13 6.62
C THR A 71 -5.99 10.18 7.68
N ARG A 72 -6.10 8.87 7.47
CA ARG A 72 -5.63 7.87 8.43
C ARG A 72 -4.10 7.84 8.52
N ILE A 73 -3.38 7.93 7.40
CA ILE A 73 -1.91 8.04 7.39
C ILE A 73 -1.46 9.27 8.19
N ALA A 74 -2.12 10.42 8.00
CA ALA A 74 -1.80 11.62 8.77
C ALA A 74 -2.02 11.41 10.28
N ALA A 75 -3.09 10.72 10.67
CA ALA A 75 -3.36 10.40 12.07
C ALA A 75 -2.32 9.43 12.66
N LEU A 76 -1.95 8.36 11.93
CA LEU A 76 -0.94 7.38 12.35
C LEU A 76 0.43 8.04 12.53
N ARG A 77 0.84 8.90 11.58
CA ARG A 77 2.08 9.67 11.68
C ARG A 77 2.08 10.62 12.87
N LYS A 78 0.95 11.27 13.17
CA LYS A 78 0.79 12.08 14.38
C LYS A 78 0.95 11.25 15.66
N ALA A 79 0.46 10.01 15.64
CA ALA A 79 0.64 9.04 16.72
C ALA A 79 2.03 8.37 16.74
N ARG A 80 2.91 8.70 15.77
CA ARG A 80 4.23 8.09 15.57
C ARG A 80 4.20 6.59 15.24
N ASP A 81 3.08 6.10 14.70
CA ASP A 81 2.92 4.74 14.21
C ASP A 81 3.35 4.67 12.73
N TYR A 82 4.67 4.67 12.52
CA TYR A 82 5.24 4.79 11.19
C TYR A 82 5.06 3.53 10.35
N ASP A 83 5.27 2.35 10.94
CA ASP A 83 5.14 1.07 10.23
C ASP A 83 3.72 0.89 9.69
N SER A 84 2.70 1.13 10.53
CA SER A 84 1.30 1.09 10.10
C SER A 84 0.99 2.14 9.04
N SER A 85 1.51 3.36 9.20
CA SER A 85 1.29 4.44 8.23
C SER A 85 1.93 4.14 6.88
N ASP A 86 3.10 3.52 6.88
CA ASP A 86 3.86 3.19 5.69
C ASP A 86 3.25 1.98 4.96
N GLY A 87 2.78 0.97 5.70
CA GLY A 87 1.99 -0.12 5.14
C GLY A 87 0.69 0.35 4.47
N LEU A 88 -0.02 1.32 5.06
CA LEU A 88 -1.21 1.92 4.44
C LEU A 88 -0.86 2.76 3.21
N ALA A 89 0.31 3.38 3.17
CA ALA A 89 0.76 4.17 2.03
C ALA A 89 0.87 3.32 0.75
N VAL A 90 1.28 2.05 0.86
CA VAL A 90 1.33 1.11 -0.27
C VAL A 90 -0.05 0.96 -0.94
N TRP A 91 -1.10 0.78 -0.14
CA TRP A 91 -2.48 0.70 -0.64
C TRP A 91 -3.00 2.04 -1.16
N LEU A 92 -2.61 3.17 -0.56
CA LEU A 92 -2.92 4.50 -1.08
C LEU A 92 -2.35 4.70 -2.49
N HIS A 93 -1.08 4.36 -2.71
CA HIS A 93 -0.46 4.47 -4.05
C HIS A 93 -1.09 3.48 -5.04
N SER A 94 -1.47 2.29 -4.57
CA SER A 94 -2.25 1.33 -5.36
C SER A 94 -3.57 1.92 -5.86
N ALA A 95 -4.34 2.53 -4.97
CA ALA A 95 -5.62 3.16 -5.32
C ALA A 95 -5.43 4.36 -6.26
N ARG A 96 -4.38 5.16 -6.07
CA ARG A 96 -4.05 6.28 -6.97
C ARG A 96 -3.71 5.80 -8.38
N ALA A 97 -2.98 4.69 -8.51
CA ALA A 97 -2.61 4.13 -9.81
C ALA A 97 -3.81 3.62 -10.62
N VAL A 98 -4.90 3.21 -9.96
CA VAL A 98 -6.16 2.87 -10.65
C VAL A 98 -6.71 4.07 -11.43
N THR A 99 -6.60 5.27 -10.86
CA THR A 99 -7.11 6.51 -11.47
C THR A 99 -6.09 7.26 -12.31
N GLU A 100 -4.79 6.99 -12.11
CA GLU A 100 -3.68 7.64 -12.81
C GLU A 100 -2.62 6.59 -13.21
N PRO A 101 -2.70 6.05 -14.44
CA PRO A 101 -1.84 4.97 -14.90
C PRO A 101 -0.34 5.29 -14.88
N ARG A 102 0.06 6.56 -14.91
CA ARG A 102 1.48 6.95 -14.84
C ARG A 102 2.14 6.58 -13.51
N ILE A 103 1.37 6.28 -12.46
CA ILE A 103 1.86 5.80 -11.16
C ILE A 103 2.17 4.30 -11.20
N ALA A 104 1.67 3.55 -12.19
CA ALA A 104 1.82 2.09 -12.24
C ALA A 104 3.28 1.60 -12.24
N PRO A 105 4.25 2.23 -12.93
CA PRO A 105 5.64 1.79 -12.90
C PRO A 105 6.27 1.77 -11.48
N PRO A 106 6.34 2.90 -10.73
CA PRO A 106 6.87 2.85 -9.37
C PRO A 106 6.03 1.98 -8.43
N LEU A 107 4.73 1.86 -8.67
CA LEU A 107 3.88 0.96 -7.89
C LEU A 107 4.26 -0.52 -8.05
N ARG A 108 4.58 -0.97 -9.26
CA ARG A 108 5.05 -2.35 -9.49
C ARG A 108 6.40 -2.60 -8.82
N GLU A 109 7.29 -1.60 -8.81
CA GLU A 109 8.56 -1.69 -8.06
C GLU A 109 8.32 -1.85 -6.55
N ILE A 110 7.40 -1.06 -5.98
CA ILE A 110 6.98 -1.20 -4.57
C ILE A 110 6.51 -2.62 -4.30
N TRP A 111 5.57 -3.14 -5.09
CA TRP A 111 5.03 -4.49 -4.89
C TRP A 111 6.08 -5.58 -5.08
N GLN A 112 6.99 -5.44 -6.04
CA GLN A 112 8.10 -6.37 -6.22
C GLN A 112 9.01 -6.40 -4.98
N LEU A 113 9.35 -5.23 -4.42
CA LEU A 113 10.19 -5.15 -3.22
C LEU A 113 9.52 -5.75 -1.98
N LEU A 114 8.19 -5.63 -1.87
CA LEU A 114 7.43 -6.15 -0.72
C LEU A 114 7.08 -7.62 -0.85
N LEU A 115 6.83 -8.15 -2.05
CA LEU A 115 6.50 -9.57 -2.25
C LEU A 115 7.74 -10.48 -2.23
N THR A 116 8.94 -9.90 -2.39
CA THR A 116 10.21 -10.64 -2.34
C THR A 116 10.84 -10.69 -0.94
N VAL A 117 10.16 -10.16 0.08
CA VAL A 117 10.63 -10.26 1.47
C VAL A 117 10.57 -11.70 1.97
N GLY A 118 11.44 -12.03 2.94
CA GLY A 118 11.51 -13.36 3.52
C GLY A 118 10.29 -13.74 4.38
N PRO A 119 10.23 -15.01 4.84
CA PRO A 119 9.09 -15.54 5.61
C PRO A 119 8.81 -14.80 6.93
N ASN A 120 9.79 -14.05 7.45
CA ASN A 120 9.62 -13.23 8.66
C ASN A 120 8.48 -12.22 8.52
N ALA A 121 8.35 -11.57 7.35
CA ALA A 121 7.30 -10.58 7.13
C ALA A 121 5.90 -11.20 7.21
N ALA A 122 5.76 -12.42 6.68
CA ALA A 122 4.49 -13.16 6.74
C ALA A 122 4.13 -13.51 8.19
N GLY A 123 5.11 -13.96 8.99
CA GLY A 123 4.93 -14.22 10.42
C GLY A 123 4.48 -12.97 11.18
N MET A 124 5.22 -11.86 11.02
CA MET A 124 4.88 -10.56 11.62
C MET A 124 3.48 -10.10 11.21
N GLY A 125 3.11 -10.25 9.94
CA GLY A 125 1.78 -9.91 9.44
C GLY A 125 0.67 -10.75 10.07
N GLN A 126 0.89 -12.06 10.25
CA GLN A 126 -0.09 -12.93 10.93
C GLN A 126 -0.22 -12.58 12.42
N ASP A 127 0.89 -12.26 13.08
CA ASP A 127 0.86 -11.85 14.49
C ASP A 127 0.04 -10.57 14.65
N LEU A 128 0.27 -9.56 13.81
CA LEU A 128 -0.51 -8.31 13.80
C LEU A 128 -2.00 -8.53 13.54
N LEU A 129 -2.36 -9.42 12.60
CA LEU A 129 -3.76 -9.76 12.32
C LEU A 129 -4.40 -10.48 13.52
N THR A 130 -3.69 -11.43 14.11
CA THR A 130 -4.16 -12.21 15.26
C THR A 130 -4.38 -11.32 16.48
N GLU A 131 -3.43 -10.44 16.79
CA GLU A 131 -3.54 -9.47 17.89
C GLU A 131 -4.74 -8.53 17.73
N ALA A 132 -5.07 -8.16 16.49
CA ALA A 132 -6.22 -7.32 16.18
C ALA A 132 -7.55 -8.10 16.04
N GLY A 133 -7.54 -9.43 16.18
CA GLY A 133 -8.71 -10.28 15.99
C GLY A 133 -9.22 -10.32 14.55
N LEU A 134 -8.34 -10.07 13.58
CA LEU A 134 -8.65 -10.02 12.14
C LEU A 134 -8.44 -11.40 11.48
N PRO A 135 -9.16 -11.69 10.38
CA PRO A 135 -8.95 -12.93 9.64
C PRO A 135 -7.54 -13.01 9.07
N ALA A 136 -6.97 -14.22 9.09
CA ALA A 136 -5.69 -14.49 8.45
C ALA A 136 -5.78 -14.20 6.94
N THR A 137 -4.79 -13.49 6.42
CA THR A 137 -4.64 -13.21 4.99
C THR A 137 -3.18 -13.22 4.60
N VAL A 138 -2.87 -13.23 3.31
CA VAL A 138 -1.51 -13.17 2.77
C VAL A 138 -1.30 -11.83 2.05
N LEU A 139 -0.06 -11.33 2.04
CA LEU A 139 0.26 -10.16 1.24
C LEU A 139 0.15 -10.50 -0.25
N ALA A 140 -0.63 -9.73 -0.98
CA ALA A 140 -0.76 -9.83 -2.43
C ALA A 140 -0.87 -8.42 -3.03
N ALA A 141 -0.26 -8.21 -4.20
CA ALA A 141 -0.48 -6.99 -4.96
C ALA A 141 -1.93 -6.94 -5.50
N PRO A 142 -2.50 -5.74 -5.70
CA PRO A 142 -3.76 -5.62 -6.41
C PRO A 142 -3.63 -6.07 -7.86
N LYS A 143 -4.74 -6.58 -8.42
CA LYS A 143 -4.80 -7.11 -9.79
C LYS A 143 -4.21 -6.13 -10.82
N GLY A 144 -3.36 -6.60 -11.72
CA GLY A 144 -2.70 -5.76 -12.75
C GLY A 144 -1.51 -4.93 -12.26
N PHE A 145 -1.17 -4.97 -10.96
CA PHE A 145 0.03 -4.39 -10.38
C PHE A 145 0.98 -5.44 -9.79
N GLU A 146 0.76 -6.72 -10.12
CA GLU A 146 1.69 -7.78 -9.79
C GLU A 146 3.06 -7.51 -10.45
N PRO A 147 4.15 -7.99 -9.84
CA PRO A 147 5.44 -7.95 -10.49
C PRO A 147 5.42 -8.66 -11.83
N GLN A 148 6.12 -8.10 -12.81
CA GLN A 148 6.31 -8.71 -14.12
C GLN A 148 7.65 -9.46 -14.11
N ASP A 149 7.63 -10.71 -14.56
CA ASP A 149 8.82 -11.55 -14.76
C ASP A 149 9.80 -10.98 -15.80
#